data_AF-A0A1F1UUD0-F1
#
_entry.id   AF-A0A1F1UUD0-F1
#
_cell.length_a   1.000
_cell.length_b   1.000
_cell.length_c   1.000
_cell.angle_alpha   90.00
_cell.angle_beta   90.00
_cell.angle_gamma   90.00
#
_symmetry.space_group_name_H-M   'P 1'
#
loop_
_entity.id
_entity.type
_entity.pdbx_description
1 polymer ?
#
loop_
_entity_poly.entity_id
_entity_poly.type
_entity_poly.pdbx_seq_one_letter_code
_entity_poly.pdbx_strand_id
1 'polypeptide(L)'
;MMSARYLLRDSALTAAMQFSEATNETELASYLRCSPKTLRAWRTGQACPNVAGLLRLRKLTGWDLEDLVYEVCEPAETSSRKEIR
;
A
#
# COMPACT_ATOMS: atom_id res chain seq x y z
N MET A 1 -16.38 17.41 -3.98
CA MET A 1 -15.47 16.62 -4.85
C MET A 1 -15.05 15.39 -4.07
N MET A 2 -15.36 14.19 -4.54
CA MET A 2 -14.80 12.98 -3.92
C MET A 2 -13.30 12.93 -4.21
N SER A 3 -12.50 12.64 -3.18
CA SER A 3 -11.07 12.37 -3.36
C SER A 3 -10.89 10.87 -3.43
N ALA A 4 -10.32 10.38 -4.52
CA ALA A 4 -9.98 8.98 -4.68
C ALA A 4 -8.51 8.77 -4.33
N ARG A 5 -8.22 7.77 -3.49
CA ARG A 5 -6.86 7.31 -3.20
C ARG A 5 -6.74 5.81 -3.39
N TYR A 6 -5.59 5.37 -3.90
CA TYR A 6 -5.29 3.94 -4.05
C TYR A 6 -4.50 3.44 -2.86
N LEU A 7 -4.89 2.26 -2.34
CA LEU A 7 -4.19 1.58 -1.25
C LEU A 7 -3.75 0.18 -1.71
N LEU A 8 -2.66 -0.31 -1.11
CA LEU A 8 -2.21 -1.68 -1.33
C LEU A 8 -3.10 -2.65 -0.55
N ARG A 9 -3.49 -3.76 -1.17
CA ARG A 9 -4.19 -4.84 -0.44
C ARG A 9 -3.23 -5.49 0.54
N ASP A 10 -3.69 -5.72 1.78
CA ASP A 10 -2.88 -6.42 2.78
C ASP A 10 -2.49 -7.84 2.32
N SER A 11 -3.39 -8.50 1.58
CA SER A 11 -3.13 -9.80 0.97
C SER A 11 -1.95 -9.79 0.00
N ALA A 12 -1.63 -8.65 -0.64
CA ALA A 12 -0.50 -8.55 -1.55
C ALA A 12 0.85 -8.67 -0.81
N LEU A 13 0.98 -8.06 0.37
CA LEU A 13 2.21 -8.19 1.18
C LEU A 13 2.34 -9.58 1.79
N THR A 14 1.21 -10.16 2.21
CA THR A 14 1.17 -11.53 2.73
C THR A 14 1.57 -12.55 1.66
N ALA A 15 1.02 -12.42 0.45
CA ALA A 15 1.43 -13.22 -0.70
C ALA A 15 2.92 -13.01 -1.02
N ALA A 16 3.39 -11.76 -1.04
CA ALA A 16 4.79 -11.46 -1.32
C ALA A 16 5.74 -12.12 -0.31
N MET A 17 5.39 -12.17 0.98
CA MET A 17 6.15 -12.92 1.99
C MET A 17 6.19 -14.42 1.69
N GLN A 18 5.05 -15.01 1.31
CA GLN A 18 4.95 -16.43 1.01
C GLN A 18 5.80 -16.82 -0.21
N PHE A 19 5.85 -15.98 -1.24
CA PHE A 19 6.60 -16.26 -2.47
C PHE A 19 8.07 -15.85 -2.43
N SER A 20 8.46 -14.91 -1.57
CA SER A 20 9.86 -14.42 -1.50
C SER A 20 10.73 -15.17 -0.50
N GLU A 21 10.22 -16.24 0.13
CA GLU A 21 10.86 -16.94 1.25
C GLU A 21 11.25 -16.01 2.41
N ALA A 22 10.66 -14.80 2.49
CA ALA A 22 11.00 -13.84 3.54
C ALA A 22 10.36 -14.27 4.86
N THR A 23 11.18 -14.35 5.90
CA THR A 23 10.73 -14.75 7.24
C THR A 23 10.20 -13.59 8.06
N ASN A 24 10.54 -12.35 7.66
CA ASN A 24 10.19 -11.13 8.37
C ASN A 24 10.02 -9.92 7.44
N GLU A 25 9.45 -8.84 7.97
CA GLU A 25 9.20 -7.60 7.22
C GLU A 25 10.47 -6.91 6.70
N THR A 26 11.61 -7.07 7.38
CA THR A 26 12.88 -6.45 6.99
C THR A 26 13.46 -7.11 5.74
N GLU A 27 13.38 -8.44 5.67
CA GLU A 27 13.74 -9.20 4.47
C GLU A 27 12.82 -8.86 3.30
N LEU A 28 11.51 -8.82 3.51
CA LEU A 28 10.56 -8.41 2.48
C LEU A 28 10.82 -6.99 1.97
N ALA A 29 11.09 -6.05 2.87
CA ALA A 29 11.44 -4.68 2.52
C ALA A 29 12.71 -4.63 1.65
N SER A 30 13.67 -5.50 1.91
CA SER A 30 14.91 -5.63 1.12
C SER A 30 14.61 -6.13 -0.30
N TYR A 31 13.76 -7.15 -0.46
CA TYR A 31 13.29 -7.61 -1.77
C TYR A 31 12.56 -6.52 -2.56
N LEU A 32 11.72 -5.75 -1.87
CA LEU A 32 10.95 -4.65 -2.47
C LEU A 32 11.78 -3.36 -2.65
N ARG A 33 13.04 -3.36 -2.20
CA ARG A 33 13.96 -2.22 -2.19
C ARG A 33 13.34 -0.97 -1.56
N CYS A 34 12.71 -1.14 -0.40
CA CYS A 34 12.17 -0.07 0.42
C CYS A 34 12.64 -0.21 1.87
N SER A 35 12.40 0.80 2.70
CA SER A 35 12.66 0.68 4.13
C SER A 35 11.52 -0.08 4.83
N PRO A 36 11.76 -0.73 5.98
CA PRO A 36 10.70 -1.34 6.79
C PRO A 36 9.61 -0.34 7.19
N LYS A 37 9.97 0.92 7.44
CA LYS A 37 9.02 2.02 7.68
C LYS A 37 8.09 2.24 6.50
N THR A 38 8.62 2.20 5.28
CA THR A 38 7.82 2.36 4.04
C THR A 38 6.88 1.18 3.85
N LEU A 39 7.38 -0.05 4.07
CA LEU A 39 6.58 -1.27 4.02
C LEU A 39 5.39 -1.21 4.99
N ARG A 40 5.65 -0.79 6.24
CA ARG A 40 4.61 -0.61 7.25
C ARG A 40 3.58 0.44 6.85
N ALA A 41 4.02 1.55 6.25
CA ALA A 41 3.12 2.58 5.75
C ALA A 41 2.22 2.08 4.60
N TRP A 42 2.71 1.16 3.76
CA TRP A 42 1.89 0.47 2.77
C TRP A 42 0.83 -0.41 3.42
N ARG A 43 1.23 -1.23 4.40
CA ARG A 43 0.33 -2.13 5.14
C ARG A 43 -0.78 -1.39 5.88
N THR A 44 -0.48 -0.22 6.47
CA THR A 44 -1.46 0.58 7.21
C THR A 44 -2.25 1.55 6.33
N GLY A 45 -2.04 1.54 5.01
CA GLY A 45 -2.72 2.44 4.08
C GLY A 45 -2.35 3.93 4.26
N GLN A 46 -1.25 4.22 4.95
CA GLN A 46 -0.71 5.58 5.10
C GLN A 46 0.02 6.04 3.83
N ALA A 47 0.50 5.10 3.01
CA ALA A 47 1.12 5.36 1.73
C ALA A 47 0.77 4.26 0.73
N CYS A 48 0.81 4.59 -0.56
CA CYS A 48 0.72 3.61 -1.64
C CYS A 48 2.12 3.36 -2.22
N PRO A 49 2.47 2.13 -2.64
CA PRO A 49 3.69 1.90 -3.39
C PRO A 49 3.69 2.71 -4.69
N ASN A 50 4.87 3.21 -5.08
CA ASN A 50 5.03 3.77 -6.42
C ASN A 50 5.03 2.65 -7.48
N VAL A 51 5.02 3.03 -8.75
CA VAL A 51 5.02 2.09 -9.89
C VAL A 51 6.14 1.05 -9.79
N ALA A 52 7.35 1.45 -9.37
CA ALA A 52 8.46 0.51 -9.20
C ALA A 52 8.20 -0.52 -8.08
N GLY A 53 7.60 -0.10 -6.96
CA GLY A 53 7.17 -0.98 -5.88
C GLY A 53 6.10 -1.96 -6.33
N LEU A 54 5.09 -1.48 -7.08
CA LEU A 54 4.03 -2.32 -7.64
C LEU A 54 4.57 -3.37 -8.62
N LEU A 55 5.51 -3.00 -9.51
CA LEU A 55 6.13 -3.96 -10.44
C LEU A 55 6.97 -5.03 -9.73
N ARG A 56 7.61 -4.69 -8.60
CA ARG A 56 8.34 -5.67 -7.78
C ARG A 56 7.37 -6.61 -7.07
N LEU A 57 6.28 -6.08 -6.52
CA LEU A 57 5.22 -6.91 -5.93
C LEU A 57 4.64 -7.88 -6.96
N ARG A 58 4.27 -7.39 -8.16
CA ARG A 58 3.84 -8.24 -9.28
C ARG A 58 4.86 -9.33 -9.62
N LYS A 59 6.15 -8.97 -9.67
CA LYS A 59 7.21 -9.96 -9.94
C LYS A 59 7.30 -11.03 -8.86
N LEU A 60 7.09 -10.67 -7.59
CA LEU A 60 7.14 -11.61 -6.46
C LEU A 60 5.89 -12.48 -6.37
N THR A 61 4.70 -11.89 -6.54
CA THR A 61 3.43 -12.59 -6.31
C THR A 61 2.85 -13.24 -7.57
N GLY A 62 3.27 -12.78 -8.75
CA GLY A 62 2.64 -13.15 -10.02
C GLY A 62 1.28 -12.50 -10.26
N TRP A 63 0.81 -11.62 -9.36
CA TRP A 63 -0.50 -10.98 -9.47
C TRP A 63 -0.47 -9.78 -10.40
N ASP A 64 -1.59 -9.50 -11.06
CA ASP A 64 -1.73 -8.31 -11.87
C ASP A 64 -1.87 -7.05 -11.02
N LEU A 65 -1.55 -5.89 -11.61
CA LEU A 65 -1.46 -4.63 -10.87
C LEU A 65 -2.81 -4.22 -10.25
N GLU A 66 -3.90 -4.51 -10.93
CA GLU A 66 -5.28 -4.26 -10.46
C GLU A 66 -5.67 -5.10 -9.24
N ASP A 67 -5.05 -6.27 -9.08
CA ASP A 67 -5.28 -7.13 -7.91
C ASP A 67 -4.43 -6.70 -6.71
N LEU A 68 -3.32 -5.98 -6.94
CA LEU A 68 -2.44 -5.53 -5.85
C LEU A 68 -3.03 -4.34 -5.08
N VAL A 69 -3.81 -3.49 -5.73
CA VAL A 69 -4.35 -2.25 -5.15
C VAL A 69 -5.87 -2.22 -5.19
N TYR A 70 -6.45 -1.28 -4.46
CA TYR A 70 -7.87 -0.95 -4.56
C TYR A 70 -8.08 0.54 -4.37
N GLU A 71 -9.14 1.05 -4.98
CA GLU A 71 -9.56 2.44 -4.85
C GLU A 71 -10.38 2.63 -3.57
N VAL A 72 -10.09 3.70 -2.85
CA VAL A 72 -10.87 4.19 -1.72
C VAL A 72 -11.39 5.57 -2.05
N CYS A 73 -12.71 5.71 -2.10
CA CYS A 73 -13.39 6.99 -2.24
C CYS A 73 -13.69 7.56 -0.86
N GLU A 74 -13.04 8.66 -0.50
CA GLU A 74 -13.36 9.37 0.73
C GLU A 74 -14.39 10.48 0.43
N PRO A 75 -15.48 10.56 1.20
CA PRO A 75 -16.39 11.69 1.11
C PRO A 75 -15.59 12.95 1.46
N ALA A 76 -15.75 14.02 0.68
CA ALA A 76 -15.15 15.31 1.02
C ALA A 76 -15.54 15.66 2.46
N GLU A 77 -14.56 15.81 3.34
CA GLU A 77 -14.79 16.32 4.67
C GLU A 77 -15.44 17.70 4.54
N THR A 78 -16.72 17.79 4.87
CA THR A 78 -17.39 19.07 5.04
C THR A 78 -16.73 19.73 6.25
N SER A 79 -15.72 20.56 5.99
CA SER A 79 -14.98 21.29 7.01
C SER A 79 -15.94 22.26 7.70
N SER A 80 -16.62 21.79 8.73
CA SER A 80 -17.34 22.63 9.68
C SER A 80 -16.29 23.42 10.46
N ARG A 81 -15.84 24.54 9.87
CA ARG A 81 -15.21 25.62 10.62
C ARG A 81 -16.18 26.01 11.73
N LYS A 82 -15.88 25.60 12.96
CA LYS A 82 -16.48 26.22 14.15
C LYS A 82 -16.07 27.69 14.13
N GLU A 83 -17.01 28.56 13.78
CA GLU A 83 -16.92 29.98 14.07
C GLU A 83 -16.69 30.14 15.59
N ILE A 84 -15.53 30.66 15.94
CA ILE A 84 -15.22 31.12 17.30
C ILE A 84 -15.98 32.44 17.45
N ARG A 85 -16.98 32.47 18.34
CA ARG A 85 -17.57 33.71 18.88
C ARG A 85 -16.91 34.03 20.21
#